data_AF-A0A8J9RKY4-F1
#
_entry.id   AF-A0A8J9RKY4-F1
#
_cell.length_a   1.000
_cell.length_b   1.000
_cell.length_c   1.000
_cell.angle_alpha   90.00
_cell.angle_beta   90.00
_cell.angle_gamma   90.00
#
_symmetry.space_group_name_H-M   'P 1'
#
loop_
_entity.id
_entity.type
_entity.pdbx_description
1 polymer ?
#
loop_
_entity_poly.entity_id
_entity_poly.type
_entity_poly.pdbx_seq_one_letter_code
_entity_poly.pdbx_strand_id
1 'polypeptide(L)'
;MQTFLPTAFMHGGRCNVVERACLRTPASHLTPKAELSSHQQHGTSSSRNGHGRSSLRGCRLHAAEDSVASTSEQDEPLVDETGTVWPAKKQVRSSQEAIATLGLGTWRLRGRVGGPFEALAAQIEGAWRLYFPRELRLYPLPEDLKFCDSMDVDKSVGIWSYIDLPDPEKGAPGYPRLLIENRAYATKAFRKLHMELAHRQDGLQVLHCVLYPRLDYDLPILSFDMVGSEGSGRVSLAIADPCPASMDRSLPQVYVQAATLLQEQFGLKSNRGVPEWGRAIFSDMCVIVRPEDPDELSRFIQYCIALHQTHLILSQHARPVTEYKQKEQRLADIRSAHERYCSKQQENAKTRRVLEAAFGGEFATRYMTEIMFDSPASAGIATP
;
A
#
# COMPACT_ATOMS: atom_id res chain seq x y z
N MET A 1 -6.80 -43.49 7.67
CA MET A 1 -7.72 -43.17 6.55
C MET A 1 -6.94 -42.31 5.57
N GLN A 2 -6.82 -42.79 4.33
CA GLN A 2 -5.91 -42.30 3.31
C GLN A 2 -6.31 -40.92 2.76
N THR A 3 -5.27 -40.15 2.44
CA THR A 3 -5.23 -38.86 1.78
C THR A 3 -5.68 -38.94 0.32
N PHE A 4 -6.44 -37.93 -0.13
CA PHE A 4 -6.64 -37.61 -1.55
C PHE A 4 -6.50 -36.09 -1.74
N LEU A 5 -5.48 -35.69 -2.50
CA LEU A 5 -5.38 -34.39 -3.17
C LEU A 5 -5.34 -34.69 -4.68
N PRO A 6 -6.05 -33.95 -5.55
CA PRO A 6 -5.96 -34.15 -6.99
C PRO A 6 -4.82 -33.32 -7.60
N THR A 7 -4.04 -33.98 -8.44
CA THR A 7 -3.01 -33.43 -9.33
C THR A 7 -3.61 -33.26 -10.74
N ALA A 8 -3.52 -32.05 -11.33
CA ALA A 8 -3.55 -31.77 -12.78
C ALA A 8 -3.38 -30.23 -12.95
N PHE A 9 -2.54 -29.63 -13.79
CA PHE A 9 -2.21 -29.91 -15.20
C PHE A 9 -0.77 -29.44 -15.51
N MET A 10 -0.02 -30.28 -16.21
CA MET A 10 1.16 -29.94 -17.01
C MET A 10 0.85 -30.40 -18.44
N HIS A 11 1.04 -29.54 -19.44
CA HIS A 11 1.27 -29.95 -20.82
C HIS A 11 2.46 -29.17 -21.35
N GLY A 12 3.52 -29.91 -21.67
CA GLY A 12 4.73 -29.40 -22.28
C GLY A 12 4.66 -29.41 -23.81
N GLY A 13 5.51 -28.59 -24.41
CA GLY A 13 5.97 -28.73 -25.77
C GLY A 13 7.49 -28.54 -25.79
N ARG A 14 8.23 -29.58 -26.18
CA ARG A 14 9.67 -29.55 -26.49
C ARG A 14 9.85 -29.65 -28.01
N CYS A 15 10.79 -28.87 -28.56
CA CYS A 15 11.77 -29.26 -29.61
C CYS A 15 12.75 -28.08 -29.80
N ASN A 16 14.00 -28.19 -29.33
CA ASN A 16 15.23 -28.71 -29.98
C ASN A 16 15.94 -27.67 -30.87
N VAL A 17 17.02 -27.06 -30.38
CA VAL A 17 18.47 -27.34 -30.64
C VAL A 17 19.01 -26.49 -31.81
N VAL A 18 20.01 -25.62 -31.55
CA VAL A 18 21.40 -25.67 -32.11
C VAL A 18 22.29 -24.62 -31.37
N GLU A 19 23.22 -25.15 -30.58
CA GLU A 19 24.66 -24.81 -30.52
C GLU A 19 25.18 -23.43 -30.98
N ARG A 20 25.85 -22.69 -30.07
CA ARG A 20 27.32 -22.47 -30.13
C ARG A 20 27.82 -21.66 -28.93
N ALA A 21 28.78 -22.26 -28.23
CA ALA A 21 29.62 -21.62 -27.23
C ALA A 21 30.67 -20.71 -27.88
N CYS A 22 31.01 -19.60 -27.22
CA CYS A 22 32.39 -19.12 -27.23
C CYS A 22 32.68 -18.28 -25.98
N LEU A 23 33.52 -18.86 -25.11
CA LEU A 23 34.20 -18.24 -23.99
C LEU A 23 35.13 -17.13 -24.48
N ARG A 24 35.23 -16.02 -23.72
CA ARG A 24 36.47 -15.26 -23.44
C ARG A 24 36.18 -14.06 -22.51
N THR A 25 36.62 -14.17 -21.27
CA THR A 25 37.22 -13.10 -20.45
C THR A 25 38.71 -13.47 -20.24
N PRO A 26 39.60 -12.66 -19.63
CA PRO A 26 39.39 -11.43 -18.86
C PRO A 26 40.47 -10.33 -19.09
N ALA A 27 40.46 -9.35 -18.15
CA ALA A 27 41.53 -8.42 -17.75
C ALA A 27 41.43 -7.01 -18.38
N SER A 28 41.70 -5.90 -17.70
CA SER A 28 41.93 -5.55 -16.29
C SER A 28 42.24 -4.04 -16.24
N HIS A 29 42.03 -3.42 -15.07
CA HIS A 29 42.80 -2.31 -14.51
C HIS A 29 42.52 -0.83 -14.88
N LEU A 30 42.48 -0.04 -13.79
CA LEU A 30 42.88 1.37 -13.58
C LEU A 30 41.80 2.47 -13.55
N THR A 31 41.46 2.88 -12.32
CA THR A 31 41.26 4.29 -11.89
C THR A 31 42.66 4.94 -11.67
N PRO A 32 42.87 6.26 -11.37
CA PRO A 32 41.92 7.25 -10.80
C PRO A 32 42.10 8.77 -11.14
N LYS A 33 41.23 9.60 -10.54
CA LYS A 33 41.40 10.99 -10.00
C LYS A 33 41.45 12.24 -10.90
N ALA A 34 40.60 13.22 -10.55
CA ALA A 34 40.85 14.66 -10.22
C ALA A 34 39.54 15.48 -10.48
N GLU A 35 38.87 16.15 -9.53
CA GLU A 35 39.14 17.36 -8.73
C GLU A 35 39.13 18.72 -9.48
N LEU A 36 38.61 19.75 -8.77
CA LEU A 36 38.50 21.22 -9.01
C LEU A 36 37.19 21.66 -9.71
N SER A 37 36.22 22.37 -9.12
CA SER A 37 36.14 23.59 -8.27
C SER A 37 36.02 24.92 -9.03
N SER A 38 34.93 25.64 -8.69
CA SER A 38 34.75 27.10 -8.57
C SER A 38 34.95 28.04 -9.76
N HIS A 39 33.91 28.84 -10.08
CA HIS A 39 33.86 30.31 -9.86
C HIS A 39 32.54 30.91 -10.40
N GLN A 40 31.79 31.71 -9.59
CA GLN A 40 31.55 33.18 -9.69
C GLN A 40 30.70 33.63 -10.92
N GLN A 41 29.85 34.66 -10.94
CA GLN A 41 29.34 35.68 -10.01
C GLN A 41 28.22 36.49 -10.73
N HIS A 42 27.38 37.17 -9.93
CA HIS A 42 26.77 38.51 -10.09
C HIS A 42 25.69 38.89 -11.14
N GLY A 43 24.68 39.62 -10.59
CA GLY A 43 23.88 40.70 -11.23
C GLY A 43 22.44 40.79 -10.65
N THR A 44 22.12 41.60 -9.60
CA THR A 44 21.56 43.00 -9.64
C THR A 44 20.48 43.21 -10.72
N SER A 45 19.30 43.85 -10.56
CA SER A 45 18.72 44.78 -9.57
C SER A 45 17.28 45.19 -9.98
N SER A 46 16.48 45.68 -9.01
CA SER A 46 15.61 46.88 -9.09
C SER A 46 14.29 46.95 -9.92
N SER A 47 13.17 46.93 -9.19
CA SER A 47 12.16 48.01 -8.98
C SER A 47 11.17 48.53 -10.09
N ARG A 48 9.89 48.59 -9.65
CA ARG A 48 8.87 49.67 -9.73
C ARG A 48 7.78 49.74 -10.84
N ASN A 49 6.55 49.75 -10.32
CA ASN A 49 5.40 50.66 -10.55
C ASN A 49 4.33 50.42 -11.63
N GLY A 50 3.06 50.59 -11.20
CA GLY A 50 1.87 50.94 -12.01
C GLY A 50 0.58 50.26 -11.51
N HIS A 51 -0.11 50.75 -10.49
CA HIS A 51 -1.32 51.63 -10.54
C HIS A 51 -2.48 51.13 -11.44
N GLY A 52 -3.65 50.93 -10.84
CA GLY A 52 -4.94 50.79 -11.54
C GLY A 52 -6.09 50.31 -10.65
N ARG A 53 -6.72 51.24 -9.90
CA ARG A 53 -8.04 51.05 -9.27
C ARG A 53 -9.14 51.58 -10.20
N SER A 54 -10.20 50.79 -10.41
CA SER A 54 -11.58 51.26 -10.64
C SER A 54 -12.51 50.06 -10.44
N SER A 55 -13.22 49.91 -9.30
CA SER A 55 -14.57 50.44 -9.07
C SER A 55 -15.53 50.17 -10.22
N LEU A 56 -16.56 49.35 -9.99
CA LEU A 56 -17.97 49.70 -10.19
C LEU A 56 -18.88 48.63 -9.56
N ARG A 57 -19.72 49.09 -8.61
CA ARG A 57 -21.16 48.80 -8.37
C ARG A 57 -21.64 47.37 -8.72
N GLY A 58 -22.21 46.57 -7.83
CA GLY A 58 -23.20 46.93 -6.81
C GLY A 58 -24.57 46.44 -7.28
N CYS A 59 -25.10 45.38 -6.67
CA CYS A 59 -26.53 45.10 -6.56
C CYS A 59 -26.75 44.09 -5.42
N ARG A 60 -27.40 44.55 -4.34
CA ARG A 60 -28.09 43.71 -3.36
C ARG A 60 -29.49 43.40 -3.92
N LEU A 61 -30.06 42.25 -3.60
CA LEU A 61 -31.21 42.10 -2.68
C LEU A 61 -31.83 40.68 -2.78
N HIS A 62 -32.08 40.13 -1.58
CA HIS A 62 -33.13 39.21 -1.11
C HIS A 62 -33.47 37.89 -1.81
N ALA A 63 -33.14 36.81 -1.09
CA ALA A 63 -34.04 35.80 -0.50
C ALA A 63 -35.38 35.48 -1.19
N ALA A 64 -35.54 34.19 -1.52
CA ALA A 64 -36.79 33.46 -1.36
C ALA A 64 -36.45 31.98 -1.14
N GLU A 65 -36.76 31.47 0.06
CA GLU A 65 -37.08 30.06 0.25
C GLU A 65 -38.46 29.85 -0.38
N ASP A 66 -38.63 28.80 -1.18
CA ASP A 66 -39.91 28.13 -1.28
C ASP A 66 -39.74 26.68 -1.72
N SER A 67 -40.47 25.84 -0.97
CA SER A 67 -40.58 24.41 -1.06
C SER A 67 -41.51 23.92 -2.18
N VAL A 68 -41.52 22.59 -2.36
CA VAL A 68 -42.56 21.73 -2.97
C VAL A 68 -42.41 21.44 -4.47
N ALA A 69 -42.12 20.19 -4.80
CA ALA A 69 -43.08 19.25 -5.42
C ALA A 69 -42.33 18.13 -6.17
N SER A 70 -42.34 16.92 -5.60
CA SER A 70 -42.10 15.70 -6.36
C SER A 70 -43.22 15.52 -7.38
N THR A 71 -42.91 15.73 -8.67
CA THR A 71 -43.77 15.29 -9.77
C THR A 71 -43.14 14.03 -10.36
N SER A 72 -43.89 12.93 -10.29
CA SER A 72 -43.59 11.68 -10.96
C SER A 72 -43.87 11.85 -12.46
N GLU A 73 -42.84 12.06 -13.26
CA GLU A 73 -42.95 11.94 -14.72
C GLU A 73 -42.89 10.47 -15.11
N GLN A 74 -43.89 10.05 -15.89
CA GLN A 74 -43.96 8.75 -16.54
C GLN A 74 -43.06 8.79 -17.77
N ASP A 75 -42.10 7.85 -17.86
CA ASP A 75 -41.16 7.71 -18.97
C ASP A 75 -41.85 7.14 -20.23
N GLU A 76 -42.31 8.01 -21.14
CA GLU A 76 -42.73 7.63 -22.49
C GLU A 76 -41.54 7.75 -23.49
N PRO A 77 -41.33 6.80 -24.40
CA PRO A 77 -40.23 6.82 -25.36
C PRO A 77 -40.44 7.89 -26.46
N LEU A 78 -39.38 8.65 -26.76
CA LEU A 78 -39.37 9.61 -27.87
C LEU A 78 -39.15 8.89 -29.21
N VAL A 79 -40.07 9.12 -30.15
CA VAL A 79 -40.02 8.64 -31.53
C VAL A 79 -39.70 9.82 -32.44
N ASP A 80 -38.71 9.69 -33.32
CA ASP A 80 -38.39 10.72 -34.31
C ASP A 80 -39.25 10.61 -35.58
N GLU A 81 -39.19 11.62 -36.46
CA GLU A 81 -39.98 11.69 -37.71
C GLU A 81 -39.66 10.57 -38.73
N THR A 82 -38.68 9.70 -38.43
CA THR A 82 -38.35 8.51 -39.25
C THR A 82 -38.88 7.20 -38.65
N GLY A 83 -39.59 7.27 -37.51
CA GLY A 83 -40.18 6.12 -36.83
C GLY A 83 -39.20 5.32 -35.97
N THR A 84 -38.02 5.87 -35.69
CA THR A 84 -37.00 5.19 -34.87
C THR A 84 -37.30 5.40 -33.38
N VAL A 85 -37.51 4.31 -32.63
CA VAL A 85 -37.79 4.34 -31.18
C VAL A 85 -36.48 4.34 -30.39
N TRP A 86 -36.20 5.41 -29.66
CA TRP A 86 -35.03 5.50 -28.79
C TRP A 86 -35.37 5.01 -27.37
N PRO A 87 -34.55 4.13 -26.76
CA PRO A 87 -34.80 3.68 -25.39
C PRO A 87 -34.68 4.83 -24.39
N ALA A 88 -35.59 4.88 -23.41
CA ALA A 88 -35.61 5.89 -22.35
C ALA A 88 -34.23 6.00 -21.68
N LYS A 89 -33.80 7.25 -21.41
CA LYS A 89 -32.52 7.56 -20.77
C LYS A 89 -32.47 6.84 -19.42
N LYS A 90 -31.71 5.74 -19.36
CA LYS A 90 -31.38 5.10 -18.08
C LYS A 90 -30.75 6.16 -17.18
N GLN A 91 -31.43 6.44 -16.07
CA GLN A 91 -30.95 7.24 -14.97
C GLN A 91 -29.51 6.82 -14.66
N VAL A 92 -28.58 7.74 -14.92
CA VAL A 92 -27.15 7.54 -14.71
C VAL A 92 -26.97 7.28 -13.23
N ARG A 93 -26.72 6.01 -12.88
CA ARG A 93 -26.31 5.60 -11.54
C ARG A 93 -25.12 6.46 -11.13
N SER A 94 -25.16 6.97 -9.90
CA SER A 94 -24.29 8.02 -9.40
C SER A 94 -22.82 7.74 -9.70
N SER A 95 -22.07 8.81 -9.98
CA SER A 95 -20.64 8.79 -10.33
C SER A 95 -19.75 8.00 -9.35
N GLN A 96 -20.26 7.66 -8.16
CA GLN A 96 -19.59 6.83 -7.16
C GLN A 96 -19.51 5.34 -7.55
N GLU A 97 -20.51 4.78 -8.24
CA GLU A 97 -20.46 3.37 -8.70
C GLU A 97 -19.62 3.21 -9.98
N ALA A 98 -19.53 4.25 -10.80
CA ALA A 98 -18.63 4.29 -11.96
C ALA A 98 -17.15 4.31 -11.54
N ILE A 99 -16.82 5.01 -10.44
CA ILE A 99 -15.48 5.00 -9.82
C ILE A 99 -15.15 3.63 -9.20
N ALA A 100 -16.16 2.85 -8.79
CA ALA A 100 -15.95 1.51 -8.26
C ALA A 100 -15.67 0.44 -9.33
N THR A 101 -16.00 0.72 -10.60
CA THR A 101 -16.06 -0.32 -11.66
C THR A 101 -14.99 -0.16 -12.75
N LEU A 102 -14.36 1.01 -12.88
CA LEU A 102 -13.15 1.21 -13.71
C LEU A 102 -11.92 1.03 -12.80
N GLY A 103 -11.10 0.02 -13.08
CA GLY A 103 -10.01 -0.46 -12.22
C GLY A 103 -9.20 0.64 -11.56
N LEU A 104 -8.87 0.46 -10.27
CA LEU A 104 -8.13 1.40 -9.40
C LEU A 104 -6.66 1.59 -9.80
N GLY A 105 -6.44 1.98 -11.05
CA GLY A 105 -5.17 2.32 -11.67
C GLY A 105 -4.90 3.81 -11.66
N THR A 106 -4.96 4.49 -10.51
CA THR A 106 -4.27 5.77 -10.29
C THR A 106 -3.98 5.93 -8.80
N TRP A 107 -2.94 5.27 -8.30
CA TRP A 107 -2.24 5.82 -7.12
C TRP A 107 -1.80 7.25 -7.48
N ARG A 108 -2.03 8.23 -6.60
CA ARG A 108 -1.52 9.60 -6.78
C ARG A 108 0.01 9.59 -6.85
N LEU A 109 0.64 8.62 -6.18
CA LEU A 109 2.08 8.38 -6.24
C LEU A 109 2.53 7.56 -7.46
N ARG A 110 1.62 7.20 -8.39
CA ARG A 110 2.00 6.54 -9.63
C ARG A 110 2.99 7.39 -10.42
N GLY A 111 4.06 6.78 -10.91
CA GLY A 111 5.17 7.43 -11.59
C GLY A 111 6.16 8.14 -10.66
N ARG A 112 5.88 8.23 -9.35
CA ARG A 112 6.81 8.76 -8.33
C ARG A 112 7.53 7.66 -7.55
N VAL A 113 6.96 6.45 -7.50
CA VAL A 113 7.64 5.27 -6.93
C VAL A 113 8.17 4.36 -8.03
N GLY A 114 9.22 3.59 -7.74
CA GLY A 114 9.86 2.72 -8.72
C GLY A 114 8.95 1.56 -9.15
N GLY A 115 9.11 1.12 -10.40
CA GLY A 115 8.31 0.06 -11.00
C GLY A 115 8.13 -1.22 -10.14
N PRO A 116 9.15 -1.72 -9.42
CA PRO A 116 8.98 -2.86 -8.52
C PRO A 116 7.97 -2.63 -7.38
N PHE A 117 7.92 -1.42 -6.82
CA PHE A 117 6.96 -1.03 -5.77
C PHE A 117 5.55 -0.95 -6.33
N GLU A 118 5.39 -0.30 -7.50
CA GLU A 118 4.11 -0.21 -8.19
C GLU A 118 3.57 -1.59 -8.58
N ALA A 119 4.43 -2.45 -9.12
CA ALA A 119 4.06 -3.79 -9.53
C ALA A 119 3.54 -4.61 -8.33
N LEU A 120 4.26 -4.60 -7.21
CA LEU A 120 3.81 -5.33 -6.01
C LEU A 120 2.50 -4.77 -5.46
N ALA A 121 2.38 -3.45 -5.34
CA ALA A 121 1.15 -2.81 -4.86
C ALA A 121 -0.06 -3.13 -5.76
N ALA A 122 0.11 -3.02 -7.09
CA ALA A 122 -0.94 -3.32 -8.05
C ALA A 122 -1.37 -4.79 -8.01
N GLN A 123 -0.42 -5.73 -7.88
CA GLN A 123 -0.71 -7.17 -7.82
C GLN A 123 -1.46 -7.53 -6.52
N ILE A 124 -1.02 -7.01 -5.37
CA ILE A 124 -1.70 -7.24 -4.09
C ILE A 124 -3.13 -6.68 -4.10
N GLU A 125 -3.28 -5.41 -4.50
CA GLU A 125 -4.58 -4.74 -4.51
C GLU A 125 -5.52 -5.35 -5.56
N GLY A 126 -4.99 -5.76 -6.71
CA GLY A 126 -5.71 -6.50 -7.76
C GLY A 126 -6.22 -7.84 -7.25
N ALA A 127 -5.39 -8.59 -6.54
CA ALA A 127 -5.77 -9.87 -5.94
C ALA A 127 -6.89 -9.69 -4.90
N TRP A 128 -6.89 -8.63 -4.08
CA TRP A 128 -8.03 -8.40 -3.17
C TRP A 128 -9.37 -8.31 -3.90
N ARG A 129 -9.42 -7.66 -5.07
CA ARG A 129 -10.65 -7.56 -5.87
C ARG A 129 -11.05 -8.91 -6.49
N LEU A 130 -10.05 -9.67 -6.92
CA LEU A 130 -10.26 -10.98 -7.52
C LEU A 130 -10.78 -12.01 -6.52
N TYR A 131 -10.18 -12.07 -5.33
CA TYR A 131 -10.51 -13.05 -4.29
C TYR A 131 -11.74 -12.62 -3.46
N PHE A 132 -12.04 -11.32 -3.38
CA PHE A 132 -13.14 -10.79 -2.56
C PHE A 132 -14.16 -9.95 -3.34
N PRO A 133 -14.70 -10.43 -4.48
CA PRO A 133 -15.50 -9.60 -5.39
C PRO A 133 -16.81 -9.07 -4.79
N ARG A 134 -17.30 -9.69 -3.70
CA ARG A 134 -18.56 -9.30 -3.03
C ARG A 134 -18.39 -8.84 -1.58
N GLU A 135 -17.21 -9.04 -1.00
CA GLU A 135 -16.97 -8.78 0.42
C GLU A 135 -15.91 -7.71 0.70
N LEU A 136 -15.15 -7.29 -0.32
CA LEU A 136 -14.19 -6.20 -0.20
C LEU A 136 -14.94 -4.88 0.02
N ARG A 137 -14.74 -4.27 1.18
CA ARG A 137 -15.33 -2.98 1.56
C ARG A 137 -14.23 -1.97 1.83
N LEU A 138 -14.49 -0.68 1.58
CA LEU A 138 -13.58 0.38 1.99
C LEU A 138 -13.50 0.43 3.52
N TYR A 139 -12.28 0.52 4.05
CA TYR A 139 -12.06 0.78 5.47
C TYR A 139 -12.02 2.30 5.70
N PRO A 140 -12.74 2.83 6.69
CA PRO A 140 -12.85 4.28 6.91
C PRO A 140 -11.58 4.84 7.56
N LEU A 141 -10.56 5.11 6.76
CA LEU A 141 -9.37 5.85 7.20
C LEU A 141 -9.72 7.32 7.50
N PRO A 142 -9.07 7.96 8.50
CA PRO A 142 -9.14 9.41 8.68
C PRO A 142 -8.81 10.13 7.37
N GLU A 143 -9.66 11.05 6.94
CA GLU A 143 -9.56 11.68 5.61
C GLU A 143 -8.22 12.38 5.40
N ASP A 144 -7.71 13.04 6.45
CA ASP A 144 -6.45 13.76 6.46
C ASP A 144 -5.21 12.84 6.36
N LEU A 145 -5.37 11.55 6.68
CA LEU A 145 -4.31 10.54 6.63
C LEU A 145 -4.39 9.62 5.40
N LYS A 146 -5.42 9.72 4.56
CA LYS A 146 -5.49 8.98 3.28
C LYS A 146 -4.39 9.40 2.30
N PHE A 147 -4.04 10.69 2.33
CA PHE A 147 -2.93 11.23 1.57
C PHE A 147 -2.23 12.29 2.41
N CYS A 148 -0.94 12.10 2.69
CA CYS A 148 -0.12 12.96 3.52
C CYS A 148 0.94 13.64 2.67
N ASP A 149 1.10 14.94 2.84
CA ASP A 149 2.08 15.75 2.14
C ASP A 149 2.76 16.65 3.17
N SER A 150 4.07 16.51 3.33
CA SER A 150 4.81 17.27 4.35
C SER A 150 4.87 18.77 4.05
N MET A 151 4.53 19.20 2.83
CA MET A 151 4.40 20.61 2.46
C MET A 151 2.98 21.17 2.70
N ASP A 152 2.01 20.32 3.01
CA ASP A 152 0.59 20.67 3.22
C ASP A 152 0.02 19.90 4.43
N VAL A 153 0.70 20.02 5.57
CA VAL A 153 0.33 19.32 6.80
C VAL A 153 -1.05 19.75 7.30
N ASP A 154 -1.37 21.04 7.16
CA ASP A 154 -2.64 21.64 7.59
C ASP A 154 -3.78 21.47 6.57
N LYS A 155 -3.50 20.85 5.41
CA LYS A 155 -4.46 20.65 4.31
C LYS A 155 -5.04 21.95 3.75
N SER A 156 -4.28 23.05 3.82
CA SER A 156 -4.68 24.34 3.25
C SER A 156 -4.83 24.28 1.73
N VAL A 157 -4.02 23.48 1.04
CA VAL A 157 -4.15 23.21 -0.41
C VAL A 157 -5.05 22.02 -0.69
N GLY A 158 -5.05 21.04 0.21
CA GLY A 158 -5.98 19.92 0.21
C GLY A 158 -5.55 18.78 -0.72
N ILE A 159 -6.51 18.17 -1.40
CA ILE A 159 -6.30 16.91 -2.16
C ILE A 159 -5.34 17.04 -3.34
N TRP A 160 -5.06 18.27 -3.82
CA TRP A 160 -4.23 18.55 -4.99
C TRP A 160 -2.81 19.04 -4.67
N SER A 161 -2.43 19.10 -3.38
CA SER A 161 -1.12 19.56 -2.92
C SER A 161 0.07 18.91 -3.66
N TYR A 162 -0.01 17.62 -3.95
CA TYR A 162 1.01 16.87 -4.69
C TYR A 162 1.24 17.29 -6.16
N ILE A 163 0.33 18.09 -6.73
CA ILE A 163 0.44 18.71 -8.06
C ILE A 163 0.74 20.19 -7.91
N ASP A 164 -0.01 20.87 -7.05
CA ASP A 164 -0.04 22.34 -7.00
C ASP A 164 1.12 22.94 -6.20
N LEU A 165 1.67 22.20 -5.23
CA LEU A 165 2.86 22.63 -4.50
C LEU A 165 4.12 22.11 -5.18
N PRO A 166 5.07 23.00 -5.52
CA PRO A 166 6.37 22.57 -6.04
C PRO A 166 7.20 21.90 -4.94
N ASP A 167 8.09 21.01 -5.35
CA ASP A 167 9.06 20.44 -4.43
C ASP A 167 10.05 21.52 -3.95
N PRO A 168 10.35 21.61 -2.64
CA PRO A 168 11.25 22.64 -2.11
C PRO A 168 12.70 22.41 -2.57
N GLU A 169 13.47 23.48 -2.76
CA GLU A 169 14.90 23.35 -3.05
C GLU A 169 15.66 22.67 -1.91
N LYS A 170 16.77 22.00 -2.24
CA LYS A 170 17.62 21.35 -1.23
C LYS A 170 18.13 22.38 -0.21
N GLY A 171 17.76 22.19 1.05
CA GLY A 171 18.12 23.08 2.16
C GLY A 171 17.06 24.15 2.49
N ALA A 172 16.01 24.27 1.68
CA ALA A 172 14.85 25.08 2.02
C ALA A 172 13.98 24.38 3.09
N PRO A 173 13.18 25.14 3.86
CA PRO A 173 12.18 24.55 4.77
C PRO A 173 11.27 23.55 4.04
N GLY A 174 11.03 22.41 4.68
CA GLY A 174 10.23 21.32 4.10
C GLY A 174 11.01 20.33 3.23
N TYR A 175 12.28 20.61 2.90
CA TYR A 175 13.15 19.62 2.25
C TYR A 175 13.69 18.59 3.26
N PRO A 176 13.70 17.29 2.93
CA PRO A 176 13.08 16.70 1.74
C PRO A 176 11.58 16.49 1.94
N ARG A 177 10.77 16.84 0.93
CA ARG A 177 9.32 16.62 0.99
C ARG A 177 8.99 15.13 1.04
N LEU A 178 8.02 14.74 1.87
CA LEU A 178 7.51 13.37 1.98
C LEU A 178 6.04 13.33 1.60
N LEU A 179 5.72 12.47 0.63
CA LEU A 179 4.36 12.12 0.24
C LEU A 179 4.05 10.70 0.68
N ILE A 180 2.87 10.49 1.26
CA ILE A 180 2.38 9.16 1.66
C ILE A 180 0.93 9.00 1.18
N GLU A 181 0.62 7.88 0.54
CA GLU A 181 -0.73 7.51 0.15
C GLU A 181 -1.14 6.22 0.84
N ASN A 182 -2.31 6.22 1.46
CA ASN A 182 -2.87 5.09 2.18
C ASN A 182 -4.16 4.61 1.52
N ARG A 183 -4.29 3.29 1.39
CA ARG A 183 -5.54 2.63 1.05
C ARG A 183 -5.79 1.51 2.04
N ALA A 184 -7.00 1.45 2.54
CA ALA A 184 -7.40 0.36 3.41
C ALA A 184 -8.77 -0.19 3.03
N TYR A 185 -8.89 -1.51 3.19
CA TYR A 185 -10.11 -2.27 2.93
C TYR A 185 -10.40 -3.19 4.11
N ALA A 186 -11.59 -3.76 4.14
CA ALA A 186 -11.97 -4.80 5.08
C ALA A 186 -12.73 -5.90 4.35
N THR A 187 -12.72 -7.10 4.91
CA THR A 187 -13.50 -8.24 4.41
C THR A 187 -14.20 -8.95 5.56
N LYS A 188 -14.77 -10.12 5.29
CA LYS A 188 -15.29 -10.99 6.34
C LYS A 188 -14.17 -11.52 7.24
N ALA A 189 -13.05 -11.98 6.69
CA ALA A 189 -11.94 -12.56 7.46
C ALA A 189 -10.94 -11.50 7.97
N PHE A 190 -10.83 -10.36 7.30
CA PHE A 190 -9.85 -9.32 7.63
C PHE A 190 -10.52 -8.07 8.18
N ARG A 191 -10.08 -7.61 9.36
CA ARG A 191 -10.53 -6.33 9.93
C ARG A 191 -9.97 -5.14 9.14
N LYS A 192 -8.76 -5.30 8.59
CA LYS A 192 -8.05 -4.25 7.85
C LYS A 192 -7.02 -4.85 6.90
N LEU A 193 -7.14 -4.54 5.62
CA LEU A 193 -6.17 -4.77 4.56
C LEU A 193 -5.56 -3.40 4.22
N HIS A 194 -4.37 -3.10 4.72
CA HIS A 194 -3.76 -1.77 4.56
C HIS A 194 -2.59 -1.84 3.58
N MET A 195 -2.60 -0.95 2.61
CA MET A 195 -1.49 -0.68 1.68
C MET A 195 -1.11 0.80 1.81
N GLU A 196 0.18 1.05 1.96
CA GLU A 196 0.79 2.36 2.03
C GLU A 196 1.92 2.43 1.00
N LEU A 197 1.95 3.50 0.21
CA LEU A 197 3.09 3.88 -0.60
C LEU A 197 3.60 5.23 -0.11
N ALA A 198 4.92 5.38 0.01
CA ALA A 198 5.54 6.65 0.32
C ALA A 198 6.68 6.96 -0.65
N HIS A 199 6.81 8.25 -0.98
CA HIS A 199 7.89 8.80 -1.77
C HIS A 199 8.42 10.06 -1.11
N ARG A 200 9.74 10.10 -0.87
CA ARG A 200 10.43 11.28 -0.38
C ARG A 200 11.29 11.86 -1.50
N GLN A 201 11.32 13.18 -1.58
CA GLN A 201 11.99 13.96 -2.63
C GLN A 201 13.48 13.62 -2.82
N ASP A 202 14.17 13.13 -1.79
CA ASP A 202 15.56 12.67 -1.88
C ASP A 202 15.71 11.23 -2.44
N GLY A 203 14.62 10.67 -2.96
CA GLY A 203 14.53 9.38 -3.62
C GLY A 203 14.14 8.22 -2.69
N LEU A 204 13.88 8.43 -1.39
CA LEU A 204 13.38 7.33 -0.53
C LEU A 204 12.01 6.86 -1.01
N GLN A 205 11.86 5.54 -1.16
CA GLN A 205 10.60 4.90 -1.54
C GLN A 205 10.27 3.82 -0.52
N VAL A 206 8.99 3.75 -0.14
CA VAL A 206 8.48 2.76 0.81
C VAL A 206 7.19 2.15 0.29
N LEU A 207 7.07 0.84 0.43
CA LEU A 207 5.80 0.12 0.39
C LEU A 207 5.64 -0.59 1.72
N HIS A 208 4.51 -0.36 2.38
CA HIS A 208 4.11 -1.05 3.59
C HIS A 208 2.74 -1.67 3.36
N CYS A 209 2.61 -2.96 3.64
CA CYS A 209 1.36 -3.69 3.46
C CYS A 209 1.13 -4.65 4.61
N VAL A 210 -0.01 -4.51 5.29
CA VAL A 210 -0.39 -5.41 6.39
C VAL A 210 -1.84 -5.86 6.24
N LEU A 211 -2.06 -7.16 6.34
CA LEU A 211 -3.38 -7.77 6.38
C LEU A 211 -3.63 -8.25 7.81
N TYR A 212 -4.53 -7.56 8.49
CA TYR A 212 -4.94 -7.88 9.84
C TYR A 212 -6.21 -8.74 9.82
N PRO A 213 -6.14 -10.01 10.25
CA PRO A 213 -7.33 -10.82 10.46
C PRO A 213 -8.28 -10.19 11.49
N ARG A 214 -9.56 -10.55 11.43
CA ARG A 214 -10.46 -10.34 12.58
C ARG A 214 -10.05 -11.28 13.70
N LEU A 215 -10.26 -10.85 14.95
CA LEU A 215 -9.79 -11.56 16.14
C LEU A 215 -10.48 -12.90 16.39
N ASP A 216 -11.60 -13.15 15.71
CA ASP A 216 -12.31 -14.42 15.73
C ASP A 216 -11.78 -15.42 14.70
N TYR A 217 -10.83 -15.05 13.84
CA TYR A 217 -10.20 -15.95 12.86
C TYR A 217 -8.79 -16.32 13.30
N ASP A 218 -8.51 -17.63 13.29
CA ASP A 218 -7.17 -18.16 13.56
C ASP A 218 -6.29 -18.07 12.30
N LEU A 219 -5.89 -16.85 11.96
CA LEU A 219 -5.04 -16.52 10.82
C LEU A 219 -3.84 -15.70 11.30
N PRO A 220 -2.65 -15.88 10.69
CA PRO A 220 -1.51 -15.00 10.93
C PRO A 220 -1.74 -13.59 10.36
N ILE A 221 -1.01 -12.60 10.86
CA ILE A 221 -0.95 -11.25 10.29
C ILE A 221 0.06 -11.28 9.14
N LEU A 222 -0.38 -11.10 7.90
CA LEU A 222 0.55 -11.05 6.77
C LEU A 222 1.14 -9.64 6.65
N SER A 223 2.47 -9.53 6.68
CA SER A 223 3.20 -8.25 6.62
C SER A 223 4.23 -8.23 5.51
N PHE A 224 4.24 -7.16 4.73
CA PHE A 224 5.26 -6.85 3.73
C PHE A 224 5.80 -5.43 3.94
N ASP A 225 7.11 -5.28 3.88
CA ASP A 225 7.78 -3.98 3.87
C ASP A 225 8.86 -3.96 2.79
N MET A 226 8.89 -2.93 1.97
CA MET A 226 9.97 -2.66 1.04
C MET A 226 10.44 -1.22 1.20
N VAL A 227 11.75 -1.04 1.31
CA VAL A 227 12.39 0.28 1.43
C VAL A 227 13.53 0.38 0.43
N GLY A 228 13.45 1.34 -0.48
CA GLY A 228 14.44 1.56 -1.54
C GLY A 228 14.81 3.02 -1.69
N SER A 229 15.78 3.28 -2.56
CA SER A 229 16.16 4.62 -2.95
C SER A 229 16.31 4.71 -4.46
N GLU A 230 15.55 5.61 -5.10
CA GLU A 230 15.61 5.88 -6.53
C GLU A 230 17.02 6.22 -6.99
N GLY A 231 17.69 7.13 -6.28
CA GLY A 231 19.04 7.58 -6.64
C GLY A 231 20.08 6.44 -6.65
N SER A 232 19.86 5.39 -5.86
CA SER A 232 20.70 4.18 -5.91
C SER A 232 20.19 3.11 -6.87
N GLY A 233 18.92 3.16 -7.26
CA GLY A 233 18.22 2.10 -7.98
C GLY A 233 18.05 0.80 -7.17
N ARG A 234 18.28 0.81 -5.85
CA ARG A 234 18.36 -0.40 -5.01
C ARG A 234 17.30 -0.42 -3.92
N VAL A 235 16.77 -1.62 -3.67
CA VAL A 235 16.00 -1.93 -2.46
C VAL A 235 16.99 -2.25 -1.32
N SER A 236 16.93 -1.46 -0.27
CA SER A 236 17.82 -1.55 0.90
C SER A 236 17.32 -2.53 1.97
N LEU A 237 16.02 -2.81 1.95
CA LEU A 237 15.33 -3.72 2.85
C LEU A 237 14.04 -4.21 2.17
N ALA A 238 13.83 -5.51 2.20
CA ALA A 238 12.59 -6.17 1.81
C ALA A 238 12.25 -7.21 2.88
N ILE A 239 11.04 -7.17 3.43
CA ILE A 239 10.54 -8.05 4.49
C ILE A 239 9.22 -8.66 4.02
N ALA A 240 9.08 -9.97 4.25
CA ALA A 240 7.82 -10.66 4.06
C ALA A 240 7.63 -11.76 5.10
N ASP A 241 6.53 -11.71 5.84
CA ASP A 241 6.26 -12.67 6.91
C ASP A 241 4.76 -12.89 7.14
N PRO A 242 4.27 -14.15 7.24
CA PRO A 242 3.04 -14.46 7.93
C PRO A 242 3.33 -14.46 9.43
N CYS A 243 3.09 -13.34 10.11
CA CYS A 243 3.41 -13.16 11.52
C CYS A 243 2.45 -13.99 12.41
N PRO A 244 2.93 -14.76 13.39
CA PRO A 244 2.12 -15.69 14.16
C PRO A 244 1.04 -15.02 15.03
N ALA A 245 -0.16 -15.61 15.05
CA ALA A 245 -1.24 -15.25 15.98
C ALA A 245 -1.27 -16.16 17.23
N SER A 246 -0.13 -16.72 17.62
CA SER A 246 0.05 -17.54 18.82
C SER A 246 1.04 -16.91 19.79
N MET A 247 0.99 -17.30 21.05
CA MET A 247 1.90 -16.78 22.09
C MET A 247 3.30 -17.38 22.00
N ASP A 248 3.41 -18.64 21.55
CA ASP A 248 4.68 -19.33 21.33
C ASP A 248 5.37 -18.95 20.00
N ARG A 249 4.72 -18.10 19.19
CA ARG A 249 5.16 -17.67 17.85
C ARG A 249 5.20 -18.80 16.81
N SER A 250 4.51 -19.90 17.04
CA SER A 250 4.32 -20.94 16.03
C SER A 250 3.31 -20.54 14.95
N LEU A 251 3.56 -20.96 13.71
CA LEU A 251 2.58 -20.85 12.63
C LEU A 251 1.78 -22.14 12.48
N PRO A 252 0.52 -22.06 12.01
CA PRO A 252 -0.19 -23.26 11.59
C PRO A 252 0.62 -24.00 10.53
N GLN A 253 0.67 -25.33 10.61
CA GLN A 253 1.54 -26.16 9.77
C GLN A 253 1.36 -25.92 8.27
N VAL A 254 0.15 -25.58 7.82
CA VAL A 254 -0.14 -25.24 6.43
C VAL A 254 0.63 -24.00 5.96
N TYR A 255 0.82 -23.00 6.82
CA TYR A 255 1.62 -21.81 6.50
C TYR A 255 3.11 -22.15 6.45
N VAL A 256 3.60 -22.96 7.39
CA VAL A 256 5.00 -23.42 7.39
C VAL A 256 5.32 -24.16 6.09
N GLN A 257 4.49 -25.14 5.72
CA GLN A 257 4.68 -25.92 4.48
C GLN A 257 4.62 -25.04 3.23
N ALA A 258 3.63 -24.15 3.14
CA ALA A 258 3.50 -23.27 1.98
C ALA A 258 4.69 -22.30 1.88
N ALA A 259 5.07 -21.65 2.98
CA ALA A 259 6.20 -20.73 2.99
C ALA A 259 7.51 -21.43 2.62
N THR A 260 7.78 -22.63 3.14
CA THR A 260 8.98 -23.42 2.79
C THR A 260 9.04 -23.72 1.30
N LEU A 261 7.94 -24.24 0.73
CA LEU A 261 7.87 -24.56 -0.70
C LEU A 261 8.09 -23.31 -1.57
N LEU A 262 7.48 -22.18 -1.20
CA LEU A 262 7.65 -20.93 -1.94
C LEU A 262 9.08 -20.38 -1.82
N GLN A 263 9.70 -20.45 -0.64
CA GLN A 263 11.10 -20.04 -0.46
C GLN A 263 12.06 -20.90 -1.28
N GLU A 264 11.85 -22.22 -1.34
CA GLU A 264 12.60 -23.13 -2.20
C GLU A 264 12.39 -22.81 -3.69
N GLN A 265 11.13 -22.63 -4.11
CA GLN A 265 10.75 -22.33 -5.49
C GLN A 265 11.41 -21.04 -6.01
N PHE A 266 11.44 -19.98 -5.19
CA PHE A 266 12.04 -18.69 -5.57
C PHE A 266 13.50 -18.57 -5.14
N GLY A 267 14.08 -19.60 -4.53
CA GLY A 267 15.47 -19.61 -4.06
C GLY A 267 15.77 -18.49 -3.06
N LEU A 268 14.82 -18.18 -2.18
CA LEU A 268 14.93 -17.10 -1.21
C LEU A 268 15.63 -17.55 0.07
N LYS A 269 16.58 -16.74 0.52
CA LYS A 269 17.24 -16.88 1.81
C LYS A 269 17.41 -15.49 2.42
N SER A 270 17.04 -15.35 3.69
CA SER A 270 17.28 -14.11 4.43
C SER A 270 18.77 -13.82 4.47
N ASN A 271 19.17 -12.62 4.03
CA ASN A 271 20.55 -12.15 4.04
C ASN A 271 20.76 -10.98 5.03
N ARG A 272 19.74 -10.67 5.85
CA ARG A 272 19.82 -9.73 6.97
C ARG A 272 19.30 -10.37 8.25
N GLY A 273 19.85 -9.91 9.38
CA GLY A 273 19.34 -10.26 10.70
C GLY A 273 18.00 -9.59 11.01
N VAL A 274 17.15 -10.31 11.73
CA VAL A 274 15.89 -9.79 12.28
C VAL A 274 16.18 -8.69 13.30
N PRO A 275 15.57 -7.49 13.18
CA PRO A 275 15.68 -6.44 14.19
C PRO A 275 15.19 -6.92 15.57
N GLU A 276 15.67 -6.33 16.65
CA GLU A 276 15.32 -6.76 18.02
C GLU A 276 13.80 -6.74 18.27
N TRP A 277 13.11 -5.67 17.88
CA TRP A 277 11.64 -5.59 17.96
C TRP A 277 10.95 -6.67 17.12
N GLY A 278 11.55 -7.03 15.98
CA GLY A 278 11.07 -8.04 15.05
C GLY A 278 11.12 -9.45 15.62
N ARG A 279 12.07 -9.74 16.52
CA ARG A 279 12.19 -11.07 17.16
C ARG A 279 10.96 -11.43 17.98
N ALA A 280 10.25 -10.44 18.51
CA ALA A 280 9.05 -10.67 19.30
C ALA A 280 7.80 -11.01 18.47
N ILE A 281 7.85 -10.79 17.15
CA ILE A 281 6.64 -10.81 16.30
C ILE A 281 6.78 -11.61 15.00
N PHE A 282 7.97 -11.70 14.44
CA PHE A 282 8.17 -12.42 13.19
C PHE A 282 8.26 -13.93 13.41
N SER A 283 7.77 -14.67 12.44
CA SER A 283 7.86 -16.13 12.41
C SER A 283 9.27 -16.61 12.02
N ASP A 284 9.53 -17.89 12.23
CA ASP A 284 10.74 -18.55 11.70
C ASP A 284 10.75 -18.59 10.16
N MET A 285 9.62 -18.33 9.50
CA MET A 285 9.48 -18.25 8.04
C MET A 285 9.69 -16.83 7.49
N CYS A 286 10.05 -15.86 8.34
CA CYS A 286 10.26 -14.48 7.93
C CYS A 286 11.43 -14.36 6.94
N VAL A 287 11.13 -13.77 5.78
CA VAL A 287 12.15 -13.43 4.78
C VAL A 287 12.55 -11.98 4.94
N ILE A 288 13.83 -11.74 5.22
CA ILE A 288 14.43 -10.39 5.32
C ILE A 288 15.65 -10.33 4.42
N VAL A 289 15.55 -9.55 3.35
CA VAL A 289 16.60 -9.42 2.34
C VAL A 289 16.97 -7.98 2.06
N ARG A 290 18.21 -7.78 1.63
CA ARG A 290 18.66 -6.65 0.83
C ARG A 290 19.02 -7.25 -0.53
N PRO A 291 18.18 -7.11 -1.56
CA PRO A 291 18.48 -7.65 -2.87
C PRO A 291 19.80 -7.08 -3.41
N GLU A 292 20.67 -7.96 -3.89
CA GLU A 292 21.96 -7.62 -4.46
C GLU A 292 21.84 -7.17 -5.91
N ASP A 293 20.88 -7.75 -6.64
CA ASP A 293 20.60 -7.51 -8.05
C ASP A 293 19.07 -7.47 -8.36
N PRO A 294 18.68 -7.04 -9.58
CA PRO A 294 17.28 -7.00 -10.00
C PRO A 294 16.56 -8.36 -10.06
N ASP A 295 17.28 -9.47 -10.28
CA ASP A 295 16.69 -10.80 -10.37
C ASP A 295 16.33 -11.34 -8.98
N GLU A 296 17.16 -11.09 -7.97
CA GLU A 296 16.83 -11.35 -6.57
C GLU A 296 15.63 -10.53 -6.10
N LEU A 297 15.55 -9.25 -6.47
CA LEU A 297 14.37 -8.43 -6.18
C LEU A 297 13.11 -8.99 -6.86
N SER A 298 13.23 -9.41 -8.12
CA SER A 298 12.11 -10.00 -8.87
C SER A 298 11.61 -11.29 -8.23
N ARG A 299 12.52 -12.18 -7.79
CA ARG A 299 12.18 -13.41 -7.05
C ARG A 299 11.52 -13.10 -5.71
N PHE A 300 11.99 -12.08 -4.98
CA PHE A 300 11.34 -11.64 -3.75
C PHE A 300 9.91 -11.13 -3.98
N ILE A 301 9.68 -10.33 -5.02
CA ILE A 301 8.34 -9.84 -5.38
C ILE A 301 7.41 -11.00 -5.76
N GLN A 302 7.89 -11.95 -6.56
CA GLN A 302 7.11 -13.14 -6.92
C GLN A 302 6.73 -13.98 -5.69
N TYR A 303 7.64 -14.12 -4.73
CA TYR A 303 7.36 -14.74 -3.43
C TYR A 303 6.28 -14.00 -2.65
N CYS A 304 6.37 -12.67 -2.51
CA CYS A 304 5.34 -11.89 -1.83
C CYS A 304 3.96 -12.09 -2.44
N ILE A 305 3.86 -12.08 -3.78
CA ILE A 305 2.61 -12.32 -4.51
C ILE A 305 2.07 -13.73 -4.24
N ALA A 306 2.93 -14.76 -4.31
CA ALA A 306 2.50 -16.14 -4.10
C ALA A 306 2.10 -16.43 -2.64
N LEU A 307 2.86 -15.90 -1.68
CA LEU A 307 2.55 -16.00 -0.25
C LEU A 307 1.24 -15.26 0.08
N HIS A 308 1.05 -14.07 -0.50
CA HIS A 308 -0.20 -13.31 -0.39
C HIS A 308 -1.39 -14.09 -0.92
N GLN A 309 -1.32 -14.60 -2.15
CA GLN A 309 -2.40 -15.41 -2.74
C GLN A 309 -2.70 -16.65 -1.90
N THR A 310 -1.68 -17.32 -1.38
CA THR A 310 -1.85 -18.46 -0.46
C THR A 310 -2.63 -18.03 0.80
N HIS A 311 -2.25 -16.91 1.40
CA HIS A 311 -2.94 -16.37 2.57
C HIS A 311 -4.41 -16.00 2.26
N LEU A 312 -4.69 -15.43 1.08
CA LEU A 312 -6.06 -15.14 0.64
C LEU A 312 -6.89 -16.42 0.50
N ILE A 313 -6.35 -17.45 -0.14
CA ILE A 313 -7.01 -18.76 -0.29
C ILE A 313 -7.32 -19.35 1.10
N LEU A 314 -6.32 -19.39 1.99
CA LEU A 314 -6.52 -19.91 3.34
C LEU A 314 -7.56 -19.12 4.12
N SER A 315 -7.63 -17.79 3.94
CA SER A 315 -8.62 -16.94 4.60
C SER A 315 -10.05 -17.22 4.13
N GLN A 316 -10.27 -17.60 2.86
CA GLN A 316 -11.59 -17.96 2.35
C GLN A 316 -12.11 -19.27 2.96
N HIS A 317 -11.19 -20.17 3.33
CA HIS A 317 -11.52 -21.44 3.97
C HIS A 317 -11.50 -21.37 5.50
N ALA A 318 -10.98 -20.29 6.07
CA ALA A 318 -10.94 -20.08 7.51
C ALA A 318 -12.35 -19.88 8.07
N ARG A 319 -12.59 -20.46 9.25
CA ARG A 319 -13.83 -20.30 10.00
C ARG A 319 -13.53 -19.59 11.31
N PRO A 320 -14.49 -18.82 11.85
CA PRO A 320 -14.37 -18.29 13.19
C PRO A 320 -14.07 -19.39 14.23
N VAL A 321 -13.33 -19.05 15.27
CA VAL A 321 -12.97 -19.91 16.39
C VAL A 321 -14.21 -20.14 17.27
N THR A 322 -15.16 -20.95 16.81
CA THR A 322 -16.44 -21.22 17.50
C THR A 322 -16.51 -22.60 18.15
N GLU A 323 -15.84 -23.60 17.58
CA GLU A 323 -15.96 -25.02 17.97
C GLU A 323 -14.73 -25.56 18.73
N TYR A 324 -13.75 -24.71 19.03
CA TYR A 324 -12.55 -25.10 19.76
C TYR A 324 -12.90 -25.43 21.22
N LYS A 325 -12.39 -26.56 21.74
CA LYS A 325 -12.56 -26.96 23.16
C LYS A 325 -12.11 -25.86 24.14
N GLN A 326 -11.14 -25.04 23.73
CA GLN A 326 -10.58 -23.93 24.49
C GLN A 326 -10.75 -22.59 23.75
N LYS A 327 -11.93 -22.35 23.15
CA LYS A 327 -12.18 -21.17 22.31
C LYS A 327 -11.87 -19.86 23.00
N GLU A 328 -12.24 -19.67 24.28
CA GLU A 328 -11.99 -18.39 24.97
C GLU A 328 -10.49 -18.13 25.09
N GLN A 329 -9.72 -19.16 25.44
CA GLN A 329 -8.25 -19.05 25.51
C GLN A 329 -7.66 -18.75 24.14
N ARG A 330 -8.12 -19.44 23.08
CA ARG A 330 -7.58 -19.21 21.73
C ARG A 330 -7.88 -17.78 21.23
N LEU A 331 -9.08 -17.27 21.48
CA LEU A 331 -9.46 -15.88 21.16
C LEU A 331 -8.63 -14.87 21.95
N ALA A 332 -8.34 -15.14 23.23
CA ALA A 332 -7.47 -14.31 24.04
C ALA A 332 -6.03 -14.31 23.49
N ASP A 333 -5.48 -15.47 23.13
CA ASP A 333 -4.14 -15.58 22.55
C ASP A 333 -4.02 -14.81 21.23
N ILE A 334 -5.02 -14.91 20.34
CA ILE A 334 -5.07 -14.17 19.07
C ILE A 334 -5.06 -12.65 19.35
N ARG A 335 -5.90 -12.19 20.28
CA ARG A 335 -5.95 -10.78 20.68
C ARG A 335 -4.59 -10.31 21.21
N SER A 336 -3.99 -11.04 22.15
CA SER A 336 -2.68 -10.68 22.72
C SER A 336 -1.56 -10.72 21.69
N ALA A 337 -1.61 -11.63 20.71
CA ALA A 337 -0.66 -11.66 19.61
C ALA A 337 -0.79 -10.42 18.70
N HIS A 338 -2.01 -9.99 18.37
CA HIS A 338 -2.25 -8.77 17.60
C HIS A 338 -1.78 -7.51 18.35
N GLU A 339 -2.08 -7.42 19.65
CA GLU A 339 -1.61 -6.33 20.51
C GLU A 339 -0.07 -6.29 20.57
N ARG A 340 0.57 -7.45 20.75
CA ARG A 340 2.03 -7.58 20.72
C ARG A 340 2.60 -7.14 19.36
N TYR A 341 1.99 -7.58 18.25
CA TYR A 341 2.39 -7.19 16.91
C TYR A 341 2.38 -5.67 16.73
N CYS A 342 1.25 -5.03 17.05
CA CYS A 342 1.09 -3.59 16.89
C CYS A 342 2.04 -2.81 17.81
N SER A 343 2.14 -3.20 19.08
CA SER A 343 3.03 -2.56 20.06
C SER A 343 4.49 -2.62 19.63
N LYS A 344 4.96 -3.80 19.18
CA LYS A 344 6.36 -3.97 18.76
C LYS A 344 6.68 -3.29 17.44
N GLN A 345 5.74 -3.24 16.50
CA GLN A 345 5.91 -2.45 15.28
C GLN A 345 6.02 -0.95 15.57
N GLN A 346 5.32 -0.43 16.60
CA GLN A 346 5.46 0.97 17.01
C GLN A 346 6.83 1.32 17.61
N GLU A 347 7.61 0.31 18.06
CA GLU A 347 9.01 0.48 18.50
C GLU A 347 9.98 0.65 17.32
N ASN A 348 9.52 0.54 16.07
CA ASN A 348 10.34 0.76 14.89
C ASN A 348 10.78 2.24 14.75
N ALA A 349 11.91 2.56 15.38
CA ALA A 349 12.47 3.90 15.42
C ALA A 349 12.82 4.48 14.04
N LYS A 350 13.02 3.64 13.01
CA LYS A 350 13.36 4.14 11.66
C LYS A 350 12.14 4.79 11.01
N THR A 351 11.00 4.10 11.02
CA THR A 351 9.73 4.64 10.51
C THR A 351 9.34 5.90 11.26
N ARG A 352 9.40 5.86 12.60
CA ARG A 352 9.12 7.02 13.46
C ARG A 352 9.97 8.23 13.09
N ARG A 353 11.30 8.08 12.98
CA ARG A 353 12.21 9.19 12.63
C ARG A 353 11.92 9.81 11.26
N VAL A 354 11.53 8.99 10.27
CA VAL A 354 11.17 9.50 8.93
C VAL A 354 9.91 10.35 9.01
N LEU A 355 8.90 9.91 9.75
CA LEU A 355 7.66 10.66 9.95
C LEU A 355 7.89 11.94 10.77
N GLU A 356 8.64 11.85 11.87
CA GLU A 356 8.95 12.99 12.75
C GLU A 356 9.71 14.08 12.01
N ALA A 357 10.67 13.71 11.17
CA ALA A 357 11.45 14.66 10.38
C ALA A 357 10.62 15.40 9.33
N ALA A 358 9.55 14.78 8.82
CA ALA A 358 8.72 15.35 7.76
C ALA A 358 7.47 16.08 8.29
N PHE A 359 6.83 15.56 9.33
CA PHE A 359 5.52 16.02 9.79
C PHE A 359 5.49 16.47 11.26
N GLY A 360 6.57 16.23 12.02
CA GLY A 360 6.62 16.50 13.46
C GLY A 360 6.14 15.34 14.34
N GLY A 361 6.42 15.44 15.65
CA GLY A 361 6.25 14.36 16.63
C GLY A 361 4.81 13.94 16.90
N GLU A 362 3.89 14.91 16.98
CA GLU A 362 2.46 14.64 17.21
C GLU A 362 1.85 13.88 16.03
N PHE A 363 2.12 14.34 14.80
CA PHE A 363 1.69 13.66 13.59
C PHE A 363 2.25 12.24 13.53
N ALA A 364 3.57 12.06 13.74
CA ALA A 364 4.19 10.75 13.67
C ALA A 364 3.57 9.76 14.67
N THR A 365 3.29 10.22 15.90
CA THR A 365 2.65 9.39 16.92
C THR A 365 1.25 9.00 16.49
N ARG A 366 0.41 9.98 16.10
CA ARG A 366 -0.96 9.74 15.63
C ARG A 366 -0.98 8.78 14.44
N TYR A 367 -0.12 9.01 13.45
CA TYR A 367 0.01 8.17 12.27
C TYR A 367 0.33 6.72 12.66
N MET A 368 1.38 6.49 13.46
CA MET A 368 1.76 5.13 13.86
C MET A 368 0.65 4.40 14.65
N THR A 369 -0.10 5.10 15.50
CA THR A 369 -1.11 4.50 16.38
C THR A 369 -2.50 4.36 15.74
N GLU A 370 -2.88 5.23 14.82
CA GLU A 370 -4.22 5.24 14.21
C GLU A 370 -4.26 4.60 12.82
N ILE A 371 -3.17 4.65 12.04
CA ILE A 371 -3.14 4.12 10.67
C ILE A 371 -2.23 2.92 10.46
N MET A 372 -0.97 2.94 10.92
CA MET A 372 -0.06 1.82 10.60
C MET A 372 -0.32 0.61 11.49
N PHE A 373 -0.41 0.85 12.81
CA PHE A 373 -0.41 -0.21 13.83
C PHE A 373 -1.50 0.03 14.87
N ASP A 374 -2.74 0.15 14.41
CA ASP A 374 -3.91 0.33 15.26
C ASP A 374 -4.21 -0.94 16.06
N SER A 375 -4.10 -0.81 17.39
CA SER A 375 -4.33 -1.92 18.31
C SER A 375 -5.80 -2.32 18.31
N PRO A 376 -6.12 -3.62 18.40
CA PRO A 376 -7.52 -4.07 18.53
C PRO A 376 -8.19 -3.57 19.82
N ALA A 377 -7.43 -3.16 20.84
CA ALA A 377 -7.95 -2.59 22.08
C ALA A 377 -8.38 -1.11 21.93
N SER A 378 -7.75 -0.36 21.02
CA SER A 378 -8.07 1.05 20.75
C SER A 378 -9.17 1.23 19.70
N ALA A 379 -9.39 0.22 18.85
CA ALA A 379 -10.54 0.15 17.95
C ALA A 379 -11.80 -0.20 18.77
N GLY A 380 -12.31 0.79 19.51
CA GLY A 380 -13.57 0.68 20.24
C GLY A 380 -14.65 0.08 19.36
N ILE A 381 -15.34 -0.93 19.91
CA ILE A 381 -16.54 -1.62 19.43
C ILE A 381 -17.28 -0.84 18.34
N ALA A 382 -16.84 -1.00 17.09
CA ALA A 382 -17.58 -0.58 15.91
C ALA A 382 -17.70 -1.81 15.01
N THR A 383 -18.42 -2.80 15.53
CA THR A 383 -19.01 -3.86 14.71
C THR A 383 -20.35 -3.31 14.22
N PRO A 384 -20.58 -3.16 12.92
CA PRO A 384 -21.89 -3.45 12.38
C PRO A 384 -22.10 -4.96 12.28
#